data_AF-A0A0F9CPE5-F1
#
_entry.id   AF-A0A0F9CPE5-F1
#
_cell.length_a   1.000
_cell.length_b   1.000
_cell.length_c   1.000
_cell.angle_alpha   90.00
_cell.angle_beta   90.00
_cell.angle_gamma   90.00
#
_symmetry.space_group_name_H-M   'P 1'
#
loop_
_entity.id
_entity.type
_entity.pdbx_description
1 polymer ?
#
loop_
_entity_poly.entity_id
_entity_poly.type
_entity_poly.pdbx_seq_one_letter_code
_entity_poly.pdbx_strand_id
1 'polypeptide(L)'
;MQPKRFTLGVWANVIQHHFKHHLNYSLIAELMWDDWEVFISRGTVKHICEYFEMAGKQYMDEKVLNDVKSNGRINSSLDGAQPVKNELSLWIFSDRLPGHVLLTRNLEFAPASKLETFLKEVEDLYGRFSSY
;
A
#
# COMPACT_ATOMS: atom_id res chain seq x y z
N MET A 1 17.43 -20.86 29.87
CA MET A 1 16.21 -20.52 29.09
C MET A 1 16.65 -19.76 27.85
N GLN A 2 16.48 -20.29 26.64
CA GLN A 2 16.71 -19.50 25.43
C GLN A 2 15.49 -18.58 25.20
N PRO A 3 15.66 -17.31 24.79
CA PRO A 3 14.52 -16.45 24.48
C PRO A 3 13.74 -17.08 23.31
N LYS A 4 12.41 -17.14 23.41
CA LYS A 4 11.51 -17.55 22.31
C LYS A 4 11.70 -16.56 21.15
N ARG A 5 12.69 -16.79 20.29
CA ARG A 5 13.06 -15.88 19.20
C ARG A 5 11.97 -15.89 18.12
N PHE A 6 11.36 -14.72 17.92
CA PHE A 6 10.73 -14.22 16.68
C PHE A 6 10.07 -15.27 15.76
N THR A 7 9.17 -16.09 16.32
CA THR A 7 8.38 -17.04 15.52
C THR A 7 7.37 -16.31 14.65
N LEU A 8 6.80 -17.01 13.67
CA LEU A 8 5.69 -16.50 12.85
C LEU A 8 4.56 -15.91 13.71
N GLY A 9 4.30 -16.51 14.88
CA GLY A 9 3.30 -16.03 15.83
C GLY A 9 3.61 -14.64 16.40
N VAL A 10 4.88 -14.33 16.68
CA VAL A 10 5.30 -13.00 17.14
C VAL A 10 5.06 -11.96 16.05
N TRP A 11 5.43 -12.28 14.81
CA TRP A 11 5.20 -11.41 13.66
C TRP A 11 3.70 -11.17 13.45
N ALA A 12 2.91 -12.23 13.42
CA ALA A 12 1.46 -12.15 13.23
C ALA A 12 0.79 -11.29 14.31
N ASN A 13 1.18 -11.45 15.58
CA ASN A 13 0.65 -10.63 16.66
C ASN A 13 1.03 -9.17 16.49
N VAL A 14 2.31 -8.85 16.24
CA VAL A 14 2.75 -7.45 16.02
C VAL A 14 1.97 -6.80 14.87
N ILE A 15 1.86 -7.49 13.74
CA ILE A 15 1.15 -7.00 12.55
C ILE A 15 -0.33 -6.80 12.86
N GLN A 16 -0.99 -7.76 13.51
CA GLN A 16 -2.41 -7.66 13.86
C GLN A 16 -2.67 -6.47 14.79
N HIS A 17 -1.86 -6.29 15.84
CA HIS A 17 -2.04 -5.18 16.78
C HIS A 17 -1.81 -3.82 16.12
N HIS A 18 -0.85 -3.73 15.19
CA HIS A 18 -0.60 -2.47 14.50
C HIS A 18 -1.66 -2.16 13.43
N PHE A 19 -1.92 -3.09 12.50
CA PHE A 19 -2.75 -2.81 11.32
C PHE A 19 -4.25 -3.00 11.54
N LYS A 20 -4.66 -3.90 12.45
CA LYS A 20 -6.09 -4.13 12.77
C LYS A 20 -6.56 -3.32 13.97
N HIS A 21 -5.71 -3.18 14.99
CA HIS A 21 -6.06 -2.50 16.24
C HIS A 21 -5.46 -1.10 16.37
N HIS A 22 -4.69 -0.65 15.39
CA HIS A 22 -4.12 0.71 15.30
C HIS A 22 -3.28 1.10 16.53
N LEU A 23 -2.64 0.12 17.18
CA LEU A 23 -1.78 0.38 18.34
C LEU A 23 -0.41 0.91 17.88
N ASN A 24 0.16 1.80 18.69
CA ASN A 24 1.51 2.33 18.46
C ASN A 24 2.60 1.31 18.89
N TYR A 25 3.82 1.51 18.41
CA TYR A 25 4.91 0.56 18.61
C TYR A 25 5.33 0.37 20.07
N SER A 26 5.19 1.39 20.92
CA SER A 26 5.55 1.29 22.34
C SER A 26 4.55 0.39 23.07
N LEU A 27 3.25 0.63 22.86
CA LEU A 27 2.19 -0.16 23.46
C LEU A 27 2.24 -1.63 23.00
N ILE A 28 2.54 -1.87 21.73
CA ILE A 28 2.72 -3.24 21.23
C ILE A 28 3.90 -3.92 21.96
N ALA A 29 5.03 -3.24 22.16
CA ALA A 29 6.17 -3.82 22.86
C ALA A 29 5.84 -4.18 24.32
N GLU A 30 5.04 -3.35 25.00
CA GLU A 30 4.53 -3.62 26.34
C GLU A 30 3.60 -4.85 26.36
N LEU A 31 2.59 -4.88 25.49
CA LEU A 31 1.65 -6.01 25.36
C LEU A 31 2.36 -7.34 25.04
N MET A 32 3.40 -7.30 24.19
CA MET A 32 4.20 -8.48 23.86
C MET A 32 4.84 -9.13 25.08
N TRP A 33 5.21 -8.32 26.08
CA TRP A 33 5.68 -8.82 27.36
C TRP A 33 4.52 -9.29 28.26
N ASP A 34 3.52 -8.44 28.44
CA ASP A 34 2.44 -8.67 29.41
C ASP A 34 1.58 -9.89 29.07
N ASP A 35 1.24 -10.08 27.80
CA ASP A 35 0.30 -11.13 27.36
C ASP A 35 1.01 -12.40 26.87
N TRP A 36 2.26 -12.30 26.43
CA TRP A 36 2.98 -13.41 25.76
C TRP A 36 4.37 -13.72 26.32
N GLU A 37 4.85 -12.97 27.33
CA GLU A 37 6.19 -13.11 27.93
C GLU A 37 7.32 -13.01 26.88
N VAL A 38 7.11 -12.23 25.81
CA VAL A 38 8.08 -12.02 24.73
C VAL A 38 8.71 -10.65 24.87
N PHE A 39 9.99 -10.62 25.21
CA PHE A 39 10.76 -9.38 25.22
C PHE A 39 11.10 -8.95 23.79
N ILE A 40 10.52 -7.83 23.35
CA ILE A 40 10.78 -7.20 22.05
C ILE A 40 10.95 -5.69 22.21
N SER A 41 11.92 -5.12 21.51
CA SER A 41 12.12 -3.67 21.55
C SER A 41 11.10 -2.96 20.64
N ARG A 42 10.76 -1.70 20.98
CA ARG A 42 10.01 -0.80 20.09
C ARG A 42 10.60 -0.73 18.68
N GLY A 43 11.93 -0.71 18.56
CA GLY A 43 12.64 -0.68 17.28
C GLY A 43 12.39 -1.94 16.44
N THR A 44 12.32 -3.10 17.09
CA THR A 44 12.02 -4.37 16.42
C THR A 44 10.56 -4.44 15.99
N VAL A 45 9.62 -3.97 16.81
CA VAL A 45 8.20 -3.83 16.44
C VAL A 45 8.07 -2.97 15.18
N LYS A 46 8.71 -1.80 15.17
CA LYS A 46 8.74 -0.91 14.00
C LYS A 46 9.25 -1.64 12.75
N HIS A 47 10.39 -2.33 12.87
CA HIS A 47 11.00 -3.03 11.74
C HIS A 47 10.10 -4.12 11.15
N ILE A 48 9.39 -4.88 12.00
CA ILE A 48 8.42 -5.89 11.56
C ILE A 48 7.29 -5.25 10.76
N CYS A 49 6.72 -4.13 11.24
CA CYS A 49 5.65 -3.43 10.54
C CYS A 49 6.11 -2.88 9.19
N GLU A 50 7.27 -2.23 9.14
CA GLU A 50 7.84 -1.68 7.89
C GLU A 50 8.12 -2.79 6.87
N TYR A 51 8.67 -3.93 7.31
CA TYR A 51 8.90 -5.07 6.44
C TYR A 51 7.59 -5.63 5.87
N PHE A 52 6.57 -5.80 6.72
CA PHE A 52 5.26 -6.31 6.28
C PHE A 52 4.60 -5.36 5.28
N GLU A 53 4.65 -4.05 5.52
CA GLU A 53 4.12 -3.04 4.60
C GLU A 53 4.84 -3.08 3.24
N MET A 54 6.17 -3.15 3.26
CA MET A 54 6.97 -3.26 2.03
C MET A 54 6.66 -4.55 1.25
N ALA A 55 6.63 -5.70 1.92
CA ALA A 55 6.32 -6.98 1.28
C ALA A 55 4.89 -7.02 0.75
N GLY A 56 3.93 -6.48 1.51
CA GLY A 56 2.54 -6.35 1.09
C GLY A 56 2.39 -5.46 -0.15
N LYS A 57 3.11 -4.32 -0.18
CA LYS A 57 3.16 -3.44 -1.34
C LYS A 57 3.73 -4.15 -2.57
N GLN A 58 4.89 -4.81 -2.43
CA GLN A 58 5.51 -5.54 -3.54
C GLN A 58 4.61 -6.64 -4.10
N TYR A 59 3.97 -7.42 -3.23
CA TYR A 59 3.02 -8.46 -3.64
C TYR A 59 1.80 -7.86 -4.37
N MET A 60 1.25 -6.77 -3.85
CA MET A 60 0.13 -6.08 -4.50
C MET A 60 0.56 -5.49 -5.85
N ASP A 61 1.72 -4.86 -5.95
CA ASP A 61 2.24 -4.30 -7.20
C ASP A 61 2.43 -5.41 -8.25
N GLU A 62 3.01 -6.55 -7.87
CA GLU A 62 3.19 -7.70 -8.77
C GLU A 62 1.83 -8.29 -9.21
N LYS A 63 0.89 -8.45 -8.28
CA LYS A 63 -0.46 -8.93 -8.59
C LYS A 63 -1.19 -7.99 -9.54
N VAL A 64 -1.20 -6.69 -9.25
CA VAL A 64 -1.84 -5.66 -10.09
C VAL A 64 -1.22 -5.70 -11.49
N LEU A 65 0.11 -5.74 -11.58
CA LEU A 65 0.83 -5.82 -12.85
C LEU A 65 0.43 -7.06 -13.66
N ASN A 66 0.37 -8.23 -13.03
CA ASN A 66 0.00 -9.47 -13.69
C ASN A 66 -1.47 -9.48 -14.14
N ASP A 67 -2.38 -9.03 -13.28
CA ASP A 67 -3.81 -8.94 -13.59
C ASP A 67 -4.04 -8.00 -14.78
N VAL A 68 -3.43 -6.81 -14.75
CA VAL A 68 -3.50 -5.83 -15.84
C VAL A 68 -2.92 -6.38 -17.15
N LYS A 69 -1.73 -6.98 -17.10
CA LYS A 69 -1.10 -7.57 -18.30
C LYS A 69 -1.91 -8.71 -18.89
N SER A 70 -2.51 -9.55 -18.04
CA SER A 70 -3.31 -10.69 -18.49
C SER A 70 -4.57 -10.29 -19.29
N ASN A 71 -5.13 -9.11 -19.01
CA ASN A 71 -6.29 -8.58 -19.72
C ASN A 71 -5.96 -8.06 -21.13
N GLY A 72 -4.67 -7.82 -21.43
CA GLY A 72 -4.19 -7.34 -22.73
C GLY A 72 -4.61 -5.92 -23.10
N ARG A 73 -5.38 -5.24 -22.24
CA ARG A 73 -5.82 -3.84 -22.36
C ARG A 73 -6.18 -3.31 -20.98
N ILE A 74 -5.98 -2.00 -20.78
CA ILE A 74 -6.41 -1.29 -19.57
C ILE A 74 -7.65 -0.45 -19.91
N ASN A 75 -8.72 -0.61 -19.13
CA ASN A 75 -9.89 0.27 -19.22
C ASN A 75 -9.79 1.37 -18.17
N SER A 76 -9.10 2.45 -18.51
CA SER A 76 -8.76 3.50 -17.55
C SER A 76 -9.96 4.37 -17.17
N SER A 77 -10.16 4.59 -15.87
CA SER A 77 -10.94 5.71 -15.34
C SER A 77 -10.06 6.66 -14.54
N LEU A 78 -10.42 7.93 -14.56
CA LEU A 78 -9.78 8.99 -13.80
C LEU A 78 -10.83 9.67 -12.91
N ASP A 79 -10.63 9.57 -11.60
CA ASP A 79 -11.50 10.20 -10.61
C ASP A 79 -10.70 11.21 -9.79
N GLY A 80 -11.31 12.37 -9.50
CA GLY A 80 -10.77 13.41 -8.64
C GLY A 80 -11.65 13.61 -7.41
N ALA A 81 -11.03 13.67 -6.23
CA ALA A 81 -11.71 13.97 -4.97
C ALA A 81 -10.93 15.06 -4.23
N GLN A 82 -11.62 16.02 -3.61
CA GLN A 82 -11.02 16.99 -2.70
C GLN A 82 -11.55 16.70 -1.29
N PRO A 83 -10.87 15.86 -0.49
CA PRO A 83 -11.39 15.43 0.81
C PRO A 83 -11.43 16.58 1.83
N VAL A 84 -10.49 17.51 1.71
CA VAL A 84 -10.34 18.67 2.61
C VAL A 84 -10.36 19.94 1.78
N LYS A 85 -11.23 20.88 2.16
CA LYS A 85 -11.35 22.18 1.50
C LYS A 85 -10.02 22.94 1.56
N ASN A 86 -9.58 23.46 0.42
CA ASN A 86 -8.32 24.20 0.24
C ASN A 86 -7.03 23.36 0.35
N GLU A 87 -7.12 22.03 0.40
CA GLU A 87 -5.96 21.17 0.23
C GLU A 87 -5.90 20.61 -1.20
N LEU A 88 -4.76 19.98 -1.53
CA LEU A 88 -4.57 19.31 -2.81
C LEU A 88 -5.66 18.26 -3.04
N SER A 89 -6.17 18.20 -4.26
CA SER A 89 -7.13 17.16 -4.64
C SER A 89 -6.40 15.85 -4.89
N LEU A 90 -6.97 14.75 -4.42
CA LEU A 90 -6.54 13.39 -4.71
C LEU A 90 -7.08 12.99 -6.09
N TRP A 91 -6.19 12.62 -6.99
CA TRP A 91 -6.49 12.05 -8.30
C TRP A 91 -6.14 10.58 -8.32
N ILE A 92 -7.07 9.75 -8.80
CA ILE A 92 -6.99 8.29 -8.80
C ILE A 92 -7.17 7.81 -10.23
N PHE A 93 -6.16 7.14 -10.76
CA PHE A 93 -6.21 6.40 -12.01
C PHE A 93 -6.43 4.93 -11.68
N SER A 94 -7.43 4.31 -12.32
CA SER A 94 -7.77 2.90 -12.06
C SER A 94 -8.09 2.15 -13.35
N ASP A 95 -7.77 0.85 -13.37
CA ASP A 95 -8.25 -0.06 -14.39
C ASP A 95 -9.60 -0.66 -13.96
N ARG A 96 -10.65 -0.38 -14.72
CA ARG A 96 -12.02 -0.82 -14.43
C ARG A 96 -12.25 -2.31 -14.69
N LEU A 97 -11.34 -3.00 -15.38
CA LEU A 97 -11.47 -4.44 -15.64
C LEU A 97 -11.13 -5.28 -14.40
N PRO A 98 -9.89 -5.25 -13.88
CA PRO A 98 -9.56 -5.93 -12.63
C PRO A 98 -9.97 -5.11 -11.39
N GLY A 99 -10.29 -3.82 -11.55
CA GLY A 99 -10.69 -2.92 -10.46
C GLY A 99 -9.52 -2.34 -9.65
N HIS A 100 -8.29 -2.39 -10.19
CA HIS A 100 -7.10 -1.95 -9.50
C HIS A 100 -6.86 -0.45 -9.65
N VAL A 101 -6.39 0.19 -8.59
CA VAL A 101 -5.81 1.54 -8.66
C VAL A 101 -4.40 1.42 -9.22
N LEU A 102 -4.14 2.15 -10.32
CA LEU A 102 -2.85 2.14 -11.02
C LEU A 102 -1.94 3.26 -10.54
N LEU A 103 -2.52 4.43 -10.23
CA LEU A 103 -1.77 5.62 -9.82
C LEU A 103 -2.63 6.53 -8.94
N THR A 104 -2.02 7.10 -7.90
CA THR A 104 -2.62 8.19 -7.12
C THR A 104 -1.68 9.39 -7.03
N ARG A 105 -2.22 10.61 -7.14
CA ARG A 105 -1.47 11.87 -7.05
C ARG A 105 -2.28 12.94 -6.33
N ASN A 106 -1.61 13.70 -5.46
CA ASN A 106 -2.17 14.93 -4.92
C ASN A 106 -1.79 16.10 -5.82
N LEU A 107 -2.78 16.82 -6.33
CA LEU A 107 -2.60 17.93 -7.27
C LEU A 107 -3.51 19.09 -6.90
N GLU A 108 -2.97 20.30 -6.99
CA GLU A 108 -3.77 21.52 -6.88
C GLU A 108 -4.65 21.68 -8.13
N PHE A 109 -4.08 21.39 -9.31
CA PHE A 109 -4.76 21.38 -10.61
C PHE A 109 -4.25 20.22 -11.47
N ALA A 110 -5.14 19.66 -12.30
CA ALA A 110 -4.84 18.61 -13.26
C ALA A 110 -5.10 19.05 -14.71
N PRO A 111 -4.29 19.99 -15.27
CA PRO A 111 -4.38 20.32 -16.68
C PRO A 111 -4.03 19.12 -17.56
N ALA A 112 -4.53 19.11 -18.80
CA ALA A 112 -4.35 18.00 -19.74
C ALA A 112 -2.88 17.57 -19.91
N SER A 113 -1.93 18.51 -19.91
CA SER A 113 -0.50 18.22 -20.02
C SER A 113 0.07 17.42 -18.84
N LYS A 114 -0.44 17.64 -17.62
CA LYS A 114 -0.05 16.81 -16.45
C LYS A 114 -0.67 15.43 -16.53
N LEU A 115 -1.94 15.36 -16.94
CA LEU A 115 -2.65 14.09 -17.12
C LEU A 115 -1.97 13.22 -18.19
N GLU A 116 -1.52 13.81 -19.30
CA GLU A 116 -0.77 13.11 -20.34
C GLU A 116 0.52 12.48 -19.79
N THR A 117 1.27 13.20 -18.95
CA THR A 117 2.47 12.65 -18.30
C THR A 117 2.14 11.47 -17.39
N PHE A 118 1.05 11.55 -16.62
CA PHE A 118 0.63 10.44 -15.76
C PHE A 118 0.15 9.23 -16.57
N LEU A 119 -0.54 9.46 -17.68
CA LEU A 119 -0.93 8.38 -18.59
C LEU A 119 0.30 7.67 -19.15
N LYS A 120 1.31 8.41 -19.61
CA LYS A 120 2.60 7.83 -20.05
C LYS A 120 3.28 7.01 -18.96
N GLU A 121 3.30 7.51 -17.72
CA GLU A 121 3.83 6.76 -16.56
C GLU A 121 3.10 5.43 -16.38
N VAL A 122 1.77 5.42 -16.49
CA VAL A 122 0.97 4.19 -16.41
C VAL A 122 1.26 3.26 -17.59
N GLU A 123 1.40 3.78 -18.81
CA GLU A 123 1.78 2.96 -19.98
C GLU A 123 3.15 2.31 -19.84
N ASP A 124 4.14 3.05 -19.31
CA ASP A 124 5.50 2.55 -19.12
C ASP A 124 5.53 1.42 -18.08
N LEU A 125 4.70 1.53 -17.04
CA LEU A 125 4.62 0.53 -15.97
C LEU A 125 3.83 -0.73 -16.37
N TYR A 126 2.70 -0.55 -17.04
CA TYR A 126 1.71 -1.63 -17.24
C TYR A 126 1.56 -2.08 -18.70
N GLY A 127 2.03 -1.30 -19.68
CA GLY A 127 1.88 -1.53 -21.11
C GLY A 127 0.92 -0.55 -21.79
N ARG A 128 0.98 -0.46 -23.12
CA ARG A 128 0.21 0.53 -23.91
C ARG A 128 -1.31 0.35 -23.81
N PHE A 129 -2.01 1.48 -23.75
CA PHE A 129 -3.46 1.50 -23.88
C PHE A 129 -3.87 1.20 -25.34
N SER A 130 -4.71 0.19 -25.56
CA SER A 130 -5.38 0.04 -26.86
C SER A 130 -6.55 1.01 -26.90
N SER A 131 -6.39 2.15 -27.59
CA SER A 131 -7.50 3.03 -27.94
C SER A 131 -8.34 2.40 -29.07
N TYR A 132 -9.66 2.36 -28.88
CA TYR A 132 -10.63 2.11 -29.97
C TYR A 132 -10.84 3.38 -30.80
#